data_AF-A0A3E2J5Q0-F1
#
_entry.id   AF-A0A3E2J5Q0-F1
#
_cell.length_a   1.000
_cell.length_b   1.000
_cell.length_c   1.000
_cell.angle_alpha   90.00
_cell.angle_beta   90.00
_cell.angle_gamma   90.00
#
_symmetry.space_group_name_H-M   'P 1'
#
loop_
_entity.id
_entity.type
_entity.pdbx_description
1 polymer ?
#
loop_
_entity_poly.entity_id
_entity_poly.type
_entity_poly.pdbx_seq_one_letter_code
_entity_poly.pdbx_strand_id
1 'polypeptide(L)' 'MLETNYEEMIVILKEKGEVEIPLTDCDMQFYIEDTLESLDLKYQKLIPPVRRGSVKKMIIKIEY' A
#
# COMPACT_ATOMS: atom_id res chain seq x y z
N MET A 1 -8.90 17.29 -11.37
CA MET A 1 -7.52 16.80 -11.19
C MET A 1 -7.54 15.96 -9.94
N LEU A 2 -7.67 14.64 -10.09
CA LEU A 2 -7.47 13.71 -8.98
C LEU A 2 -5.96 13.51 -8.88
N GLU A 3 -5.27 14.39 -8.17
CA GLU A 3 -3.95 14.06 -7.62
C GLU A 3 -4.23 13.03 -6.52
N THR A 4 -4.27 11.77 -6.92
CA THR A 4 -4.26 10.65 -5.99
C THR A 4 -2.97 10.77 -5.20
N ASN A 5 -3.07 11.15 -3.93
CA ASN A 5 -1.96 11.64 -3.12
C ASN A 5 -1.06 10.46 -2.68
N TYR A 6 -0.37 9.84 -3.64
CA TYR A 6 0.51 8.69 -3.43
C TYR A 6 1.60 9.00 -2.38
N GLU A 7 2.03 10.25 -2.30
CA GLU A 7 2.96 10.73 -1.29
C GLU A 7 2.40 10.62 0.13
N GLU A 8 1.13 10.97 0.37
CA GLU A 8 0.49 10.79 1.69
C GLU A 8 0.46 9.32 2.10
N MET A 9 0.23 8.41 1.15
CA MET A 9 0.25 6.96 1.45
C MET A 9 1.64 6.48 1.85
N ILE A 10 2.70 7.00 1.23
CA ILE A 10 4.08 6.71 1.65
C ILE A 10 4.38 7.30 3.02
N VAL A 11 3.90 8.51 3.32
CA VAL A 11 4.06 9.11 4.66
C VAL A 11 3.38 8.23 5.71
N ILE A 12 2.11 7.84 5.48
CA ILE A 12 1.37 6.94 6.36
C ILE A 12 2.10 5.60 6.52
N LEU A 13 2.60 5.04 5.42
CA LEU A 13 3.34 3.78 5.43
C LEU A 13 4.64 3.89 6.24
N LYS A 14 5.37 5.01 6.15
CA LYS A 14 6.59 5.26 6.93
C LYS A 14 6.29 5.50 8.41
N GLU A 15 5.22 6.25 8.72
CA GLU A 15 4.85 6.57 10.11
C GLU A 15 4.23 5.38 10.85
N LYS A 16 3.30 4.67 10.22
CA LYS A 16 2.59 3.53 10.84
C LYS A 16 3.29 2.19 10.61
N GLY A 17 4.18 2.11 9.62
CA GLY A 17 4.74 0.85 9.16
C GLY A 17 3.78 0.01 8.31
N GLU A 18 2.55 0.46 8.08
CA GLU A 18 1.56 -0.23 7.26
C GLU A 18 0.59 0.73 6.55
N VAL A 19 0.10 0.32 5.38
CA VAL A 19 -0.88 1.06 4.58
C VAL A 19 -1.89 0.11 3.95
N GLU A 20 -3.16 0.51 3.94
CA GLU A 20 -4.21 -0.23 3.22
C GLU A 20 -4.49 0.44 1.89
N ILE A 21 -4.38 -0.33 0.80
CA ILE A 21 -4.68 0.13 -0.55
C ILE A 21 -5.77 -0.74 -1.19
N PRO A 22 -6.63 -0.18 -2.05
CA PRO A 22 -7.56 -0.98 -2.84
C PRO A 22 -6.79 -1.90 -3.81
N LEU A 23 -7.20 -3.16 -3.92
CA LEU A 23 -6.64 -4.09 -4.93
C LEU A 23 -6.95 -3.67 -6.37
N THR A 24 -7.88 -2.74 -6.56
CA THR A 24 -8.21 -2.15 -7.86
C THR A 24 -7.24 -1.03 -8.26
N ASP A 25 -6.46 -0.52 -7.31
CA ASP A 25 -5.52 0.58 -7.54
C ASP A 25 -4.10 0.03 -7.75
N CYS A 26 -3.88 -0.52 -8.95
CA CYS A 26 -2.59 -1.08 -9.34
C CYS A 26 -1.49 -0.01 -9.37
N ASP A 27 -1.82 1.22 -9.77
CA ASP A 27 -0.84 2.32 -9.86
C ASP A 27 -0.28 2.65 -8.47
N MET A 28 -1.16 2.74 -7.46
CA MET A 28 -0.74 2.93 -6.06
C MET A 28 0.12 1.78 -5.56
N GLN A 29 -0.25 0.54 -5.91
CA GLN A 29 0.52 -0.64 -5.54
C GLN A 29 1.94 -0.57 -6.11
N PHE A 30 2.08 -0.32 -7.42
CA PHE A 30 3.39 -0.21 -8.07
C PHE A 30 4.22 0.92 -7.48
N TYR A 31 3.62 2.08 -7.22
CA TYR A 31 4.33 3.22 -6.63
C TYR A 31 4.91 2.91 -5.25
N ILE A 32 4.12 2.23 -4.39
CA ILE A 32 4.57 1.83 -3.06
C ILE A 32 5.69 0.80 -3.15
N GLU A 33 5.55 -0.21 -4.00
CA GLU A 33 6.56 -1.26 -4.19
C GLU A 33 7.89 -0.66 -4.69
N ASP A 34 7.85 0.18 -5.73
CA ASP A 34 9.03 0.85 -6.28
C ASP A 34 9.71 1.78 -5.25
N THR A 35 8.91 2.49 -4.44
CA THR A 35 9.43 3.32 -3.36
C THR A 35 10.12 2.50 -2.28
N LEU A 36 9.53 1.36 -1.87
CA LEU A 36 10.10 0.49 -0.85
C LEU A 36 11.38 -0.21 -1.35
N GLU A 37 11.38 -0.67 -2.60
CA GLU A 37 12.57 -1.25 -3.24
C GLU A 37 13.69 -0.21 -3.38
N SER A 38 13.36 1.02 -3.78
CA SER A 38 14.33 2.13 -3.84
C SER A 38 14.95 2.48 -2.49
N LEU A 39 14.23 2.20 -1.40
CA LEU A 39 14.69 2.41 -0.03
C LEU A 39 15.36 1.16 0.58
N ASP A 40 15.49 0.07 -0.19
CA ASP A 40 15.98 -1.24 0.26
C ASP A 40 15.24 -1.76 1.51
N LEU A 41 13.94 -1.44 1.61
CA LEU A 41 13.09 -1.85 2.70
C LEU A 41 12.40 -3.17 2.38
N LYS A 42 12.44 -4.10 3.33
CA LYS A 42 11.62 -5.31 3.24
C LYS A 42 10.17 -4.97 3.55
N TYR A 43 9.26 -5.63 2.87
CA TYR A 43 7.83 -5.43 3.09
C TYR A 43 7.03 -6.69 2.80
N GLN A 44 5.88 -6.78 3.44
CA GLN A 44 4.96 -7.90 3.34
C GLN A 44 3.61 -7.40 2.80
N LYS A 45 3.04 -8.15 1.85
CA LYS A 45 1.70 -7.92 1.31
C LYS A 45 0.72 -8.88 1.97
N LEU A 46 -0.29 -8.34 2.65
CA LEU A 46 -1.35 -9.07 3.32
C LEU A 46 -2.67 -8.79 2.60
N ILE A 47 -3.32 -9.84 2.10
CA ILE A 47 -4.64 -9.71 1.47
C ILE A 47 -5.68 -10.28 2.44
N PRO A 48 -6.39 -9.43 3.21
CA PRO A 48 -7.41 -9.91 4.12
C PRO A 48 -8.57 -10.59 3.37
N PRO A 49 -9.20 -11.62 3.96
CA PRO A 49 -10.35 -12.28 3.38
C PRO A 49 -11.51 -11.29 3.26
N VAL A 50 -12.01 -11.13 2.04
CA VAL A 50 -13.02 -10.13 1.70
C VAL A 50 -14.40 -10.69 2.01
N ARG A 51 -15.19 -10.01 2.85
CA ARG A 51 -16.61 -10.34 3.03
C ARG A 51 -17.37 -10.05 1.73
N ARG A 52 -18.36 -10.87 1.39
CA ARG A 52 -19.18 -10.69 0.17
C ARG A 52 -19.73 -9.26 0.12
N GLY A 53 -19.39 -8.51 -0.93
CA GLY A 53 -19.85 -7.14 -1.17
C GLY A 53 -18.89 -6.01 -0.77
N SER A 54 -17.71 -6.31 -0.22
CA SER A 54 -16.70 -5.30 0.14
C SER A 54 -15.63 -5.10 -0.95
N VAL A 55 -15.09 -3.89 -1.05
CA VAL A 55 -13.94 -3.58 -1.91
C VAL A 55 -12.75 -4.42 -1.43
N LYS A 56 -12.12 -5.16 -2.35
CA LYS A 56 -10.92 -5.92 -2.02
C LYS A 56 -9.81 -4.93 -1.69
N LYS A 57 -9.22 -5.04 -0.51
CA LYS A 57 -8.07 -4.24 -0.09
C LYS A 57 -6.86 -5.14 0.09
N MET A 58 -5.68 -4.58 -0.09
CA MET A 58 -4.39 -5.15 0.27
C MET A 58 -3.77 -4.27 1.34
N ILE A 59 -3.09 -4.88 2.28
CA ILE A 59 -2.31 -4.21 3.32
C ILE A 59 -0.84 -4.43 2.96
N ILE A 60 -0.08 -3.35 2.82
CA ILE A 60 1.37 -3.40 2.65
C ILE A 60 1.99 -2.99 3.97
N LYS A 61 2.88 -3.82 4.52
CA LYS A 61 3.54 -3.60 5.81
C LYS A 61 5.04 -3.63 5.65
N ILE A 62 5.76 -2.64 6.17
CA ILE A 62 7.23 -2.62 6.20
C ILE A 62 7.71 -3.60 7.29
N GLU A 63 8.68 -4.43 6.95
CA GLU A 63 9.42 -5.26 7.89
C GLU A 63 10.73 -4.55 8.25
N TYR A 64 10.92 -4.31 9.55
CA TYR A 64 12.13 -3.73 10.15
C TYR A 64 13.08 -4.82 10.65
#